data_AF-A0A2R6X4U6-F1
#
_entry.id   AF-A0A2R6X4U6-F1
#
_cell.length_a   1.000
_cell.length_b   1.000
_cell.length_c   1.000
_cell.angle_alpha   90.00
_cell.angle_beta   90.00
_cell.angle_gamma   90.00
#
_symmetry.space_group_name_H-M   'P 1'
#
loop_
_entity.id
_entity.type
_entity.pdbx_description
1 polymer ?
#
loop_
_entity_poly.entity_id
_entity_poly.type
_entity_poly.pdbx_seq_one_letter_code
_entity_poly.pdbx_strand_id
1 'polypeptide(L)'
;MREELETCRAKIKESITRLVQEEERVKTLSRELETARLSAELATKDRMLLQERMRSRDGDRGTKALSEEMLQLAAKEESLRAENERLKKENMTAIKEKETRTNSLKIATIAVANVERYKEVIAKVTADNMVFLMKLKQSEAALNAAQSRLQELQKEVNMSRGQWLEEASAEVQEIILDSLMKAEACESKLRELELQRGNNVQEWEEKLITAHEKLSQVITSRDWHERSFVEVSEKYKILEDEKFKLQQKFENECRHRQHAEAESRGLMCTLRETNDQLASVGSELAAALKDIEIQKQHVFDKDQEIIKLLTQLEKANTQLETQLKVNGALMKKKEAVEWELMEAQAQRVKWQEGFQ
;
A
#
# COMPACT_ATOMS: atom_id res chain seq x y z
N MET A 1 92.05 -20.44 54.29
CA MET A 1 92.30 -19.10 53.70
C MET A 1 92.58 -17.95 54.67
N ARG A 2 91.82 -17.69 55.75
CA ARG A 2 92.20 -16.61 56.71
C ARG A 2 93.43 -17.02 57.54
N GLU A 3 93.41 -18.24 58.07
CA GLU A 3 94.54 -18.86 58.78
C GLU A 3 95.80 -18.97 57.90
N GLU A 4 95.64 -19.29 56.62
CA GLU A 4 96.76 -19.40 55.66
C GLU A 4 97.42 -18.04 55.38
N LEU A 5 96.66 -16.94 55.34
CA LEU A 5 97.20 -15.59 55.19
C LEU A 5 97.90 -15.09 56.44
N GLU A 6 97.35 -15.37 57.62
CA GLU A 6 98.00 -15.07 58.89
C GLU A 6 99.31 -15.83 59.02
N THR A 7 99.32 -17.10 58.61
CA THR A 7 100.52 -17.94 58.53
C THR A 7 101.55 -17.37 57.53
N CYS A 8 101.11 -16.92 56.35
CA CYS A 8 101.99 -16.28 55.38
C CYS A 8 102.56 -14.93 55.87
N ARG A 9 101.75 -14.11 56.53
CA ARG A 9 102.20 -12.84 57.14
C ARG A 9 103.22 -13.10 58.25
N ALA A 10 103.01 -14.13 59.07
CA ALA A 10 103.96 -14.56 60.09
C ALA A 10 105.30 -14.99 59.45
N LYS A 11 105.26 -15.81 58.40
CA LYS A 11 106.45 -16.23 57.63
C LYS A 11 107.19 -15.07 56.97
N ILE A 12 106.47 -14.06 56.45
CA ILE A 12 107.05 -12.83 55.89
C ILE A 12 107.77 -12.04 56.98
N LYS A 13 107.15 -11.85 58.15
CA LYS A 13 107.78 -11.16 59.29
C LYS A 13 109.06 -11.87 59.72
N GLU A 14 109.00 -13.20 59.88
CA GLU A 14 110.17 -14.02 60.23
C GLU A 14 111.28 -13.92 59.16
N SER A 15 110.92 -13.91 57.88
CA SER A 15 111.86 -13.75 56.76
C SER A 15 112.50 -12.36 56.73
N ILE A 16 111.76 -11.30 57.10
CA ILE A 16 112.31 -9.94 57.27
C ILE A 16 113.35 -9.94 58.40
N THR A 17 113.03 -10.51 59.56
CA THR A 17 113.95 -10.58 60.69
C THR A 17 115.25 -11.30 60.31
N ARG A 18 115.15 -12.44 59.61
CA ARG A 18 116.32 -13.17 59.11
C ARG A 18 117.12 -12.40 58.06
N LEU A 19 116.44 -11.62 57.21
CA LEU A 19 117.11 -10.80 56.18
C LEU A 19 117.89 -9.64 56.81
N VAL A 20 117.36 -9.04 57.88
CA VAL A 20 118.08 -8.03 58.67
C VAL A 20 119.35 -8.64 59.29
N GLN A 21 119.25 -9.84 59.86
CA GLN A 21 120.41 -10.56 60.41
C GLN A 21 121.47 -10.87 59.34
N GLU A 22 121.06 -11.31 58.14
CA GLU A 22 122.04 -11.52 57.05
C GLU A 22 122.62 -10.23 56.51
N GLU A 23 121.86 -9.15 56.48
CA GLU A 23 122.38 -7.84 56.10
C GLU A 23 123.46 -7.36 57.09
N GLU A 24 123.27 -7.60 58.38
CA GLU A 24 124.29 -7.34 59.40
C GLU A 24 125.51 -8.25 59.20
N ARG A 25 125.31 -9.55 58.94
CA ARG A 25 126.39 -10.51 58.66
C ARG A 25 127.20 -10.16 57.41
N VAL A 26 126.56 -9.75 56.32
CA VAL A 26 127.26 -9.26 55.11
C VAL A 26 128.07 -8.01 55.44
N LYS A 27 127.52 -7.09 56.25
CA LYS A 27 128.24 -5.87 56.68
C LYS A 27 129.45 -6.21 57.56
N THR A 28 129.36 -7.18 58.47
CA THR A 28 130.50 -7.58 59.32
C THR A 28 131.57 -8.28 58.49
N LEU A 29 131.20 -9.27 57.67
CA LEU A 29 132.14 -9.97 56.78
C LEU A 29 132.82 -9.03 55.80
N SER A 30 132.12 -8.01 55.29
CA SER A 30 132.72 -7.00 54.42
C SER A 30 133.77 -6.14 55.14
N ARG A 31 133.55 -5.81 56.42
CA ARG A 31 134.54 -5.09 57.23
C ARG A 31 135.74 -5.98 57.57
N GLU A 32 135.49 -7.23 57.96
CA GLU A 32 136.54 -8.21 58.27
C GLU A 32 137.42 -8.48 57.05
N LEU A 33 136.81 -8.68 55.88
CA LEU A 33 137.51 -8.80 54.59
C LEU A 33 138.42 -7.59 54.34
N GLU A 34 137.91 -6.37 54.53
CA GLU A 34 138.69 -5.15 54.28
C GLU A 34 139.88 -5.04 55.25
N THR A 35 139.68 -5.36 56.53
CA THR A 35 140.77 -5.39 57.52
C THR A 35 141.81 -6.47 57.22
N ALA A 36 141.36 -7.67 56.82
CA ALA A 36 142.24 -8.75 56.43
C ALA A 36 143.04 -8.38 55.17
N ARG A 37 142.42 -7.72 54.20
CA ARG A 37 143.07 -7.26 52.97
C ARG A 37 144.16 -6.26 53.27
N LEU A 38 143.87 -5.24 54.07
CA LEU A 38 144.84 -4.24 54.50
C LEU A 38 146.00 -4.89 55.28
N SER A 39 145.71 -5.89 56.14
CA SER A 39 146.74 -6.61 56.88
C SER A 39 147.66 -7.44 55.99
N ALA A 40 147.12 -8.09 54.94
CA ALA A 40 147.92 -8.80 53.95
C ALA A 40 148.76 -7.83 53.10
N GLU A 41 148.21 -6.68 52.70
CA GLU A 41 148.94 -5.63 52.00
C GLU A 41 150.09 -5.05 52.85
N LEU A 42 149.89 -4.86 54.15
CA LEU A 42 150.97 -4.46 55.07
C LEU A 42 152.05 -5.54 55.20
N ALA A 43 151.67 -6.81 55.39
CA ALA A 43 152.62 -7.92 55.47
C ALA A 43 153.45 -8.08 54.19
N THR A 44 152.84 -7.88 53.01
CA THR A 44 153.57 -7.89 51.73
C THR A 44 154.64 -6.79 51.67
N LYS A 45 154.32 -5.58 52.17
CA LYS A 45 155.25 -4.45 52.24
C LYS A 45 156.38 -4.72 53.22
N ASP A 46 156.08 -5.26 54.40
CA ASP A 46 157.09 -5.61 55.41
C ASP A 46 158.07 -6.66 54.86
N ARG A 47 157.58 -7.69 54.16
CA ARG A 47 158.44 -8.68 53.49
C ARG A 47 159.31 -8.03 52.41
N MET A 48 158.76 -7.13 51.60
CA MET A 48 159.54 -6.42 50.56
C MET A 48 160.64 -5.55 51.17
N LEU A 49 160.34 -4.80 52.24
CA LEU A 49 161.33 -3.99 52.96
C LEU A 49 162.43 -4.85 53.59
N LEU A 50 162.10 -6.03 54.15
CA LEU A 50 163.07 -6.96 54.68
C LEU A 50 163.95 -7.58 53.56
N GLN A 51 163.34 -7.89 52.41
CA GLN A 51 164.03 -8.38 51.22
C GLN A 51 165.03 -7.33 50.66
N GLU A 52 164.65 -6.05 50.67
CA GLU A 52 165.53 -4.93 50.32
C GLU A 52 166.73 -4.84 51.30
N ARG A 53 166.47 -4.90 52.62
CA ARG A 53 167.52 -4.88 53.67
C ARG A 53 168.51 -6.03 53.54
N MET A 54 168.06 -7.23 53.16
CA MET A 54 168.94 -8.37 52.93
C MET A 54 169.85 -8.18 51.72
N ARG A 55 169.40 -7.47 50.66
CA ARG A 55 170.22 -7.19 49.47
C ARG A 55 171.34 -6.18 49.72
N SER A 56 171.25 -5.36 50.77
CA SER A 56 172.21 -4.28 51.03
C SER A 56 173.34 -4.62 52.01
N ARG A 57 173.50 -5.88 52.47
CA ARG A 57 174.43 -6.24 53.56
C ARG A 57 175.33 -7.44 53.21
N ASP A 58 176.60 -7.17 52.91
CA ASP A 58 177.66 -8.18 52.73
C ASP A 58 178.36 -8.48 54.07
N GLY A 59 178.04 -9.63 54.68
CA GLY A 59 178.70 -10.08 55.92
C GLY A 59 178.05 -11.32 56.55
N ASP A 60 178.77 -12.44 56.53
CA ASP A 60 178.32 -13.83 56.78
C ASP A 60 177.81 -14.20 58.19
N ARG A 61 177.67 -13.26 59.13
CA ARG A 61 177.17 -13.57 60.49
C ARG A 61 175.77 -13.01 60.83
N GLY A 62 175.14 -12.26 59.91
CA GLY A 62 173.79 -11.72 60.08
C GLY A 62 172.71 -12.36 59.17
N THR A 63 173.10 -13.30 58.30
CA THR A 63 172.26 -13.83 57.21
C THR A 63 171.24 -14.89 57.65
N LYS A 64 171.49 -15.63 58.74
CA LYS A 64 170.54 -16.66 59.22
C LYS A 64 169.31 -16.10 59.92
N ALA A 65 169.46 -15.11 60.82
CA ALA A 65 168.34 -14.53 61.55
C ALA A 65 167.38 -13.76 60.61
N LEU A 66 167.91 -13.03 59.63
CA LEU A 66 167.10 -12.34 58.62
C LEU A 66 166.41 -13.32 57.65
N SER A 67 167.04 -14.46 57.35
CA SER A 67 166.43 -15.54 56.55
C SER A 67 165.25 -16.20 57.29
N GLU A 68 165.41 -16.46 58.60
CA GLU A 68 164.31 -16.95 59.45
C GLU A 68 163.17 -15.93 59.55
N GLU A 69 163.48 -14.63 59.71
CA GLU A 69 162.48 -13.56 59.73
C GLU A 69 161.74 -13.44 58.38
N MET A 70 162.45 -13.62 57.25
CA MET A 70 161.84 -13.63 55.91
C MET A 70 160.92 -14.84 55.70
N LEU A 71 161.30 -16.02 56.20
CA LEU A 71 160.46 -17.22 56.19
C LEU A 71 159.20 -17.04 57.04
N GLN A 72 159.33 -16.42 58.22
CA GLN A 72 158.18 -16.13 59.09
C GLN A 72 157.23 -15.10 58.46
N LEU A 73 157.75 -14.06 57.81
CA LEU A 73 156.93 -13.08 57.09
C LEU A 73 156.27 -13.69 55.86
N ALA A 74 156.95 -14.56 55.12
CA ALA A 74 156.37 -15.28 53.99
C ALA A 74 155.23 -16.21 54.44
N ALA A 75 155.44 -16.97 55.53
CA ALA A 75 154.39 -17.81 56.11
C ALA A 75 153.20 -16.99 56.62
N LYS A 76 153.45 -15.80 57.20
CA LYS A 76 152.40 -14.88 57.66
C LYS A 76 151.63 -14.27 56.48
N GLU A 77 152.31 -13.88 55.40
CA GLU A 77 151.68 -13.38 54.18
C GLU A 77 150.78 -14.43 53.52
N GLU A 78 151.27 -15.68 53.44
CA GLU A 78 150.50 -16.79 52.86
C GLU A 78 149.28 -17.13 53.73
N SER A 79 149.42 -17.12 55.06
CA SER A 79 148.30 -17.28 56.00
C SER A 79 147.25 -16.15 55.85
N LEU A 80 147.68 -14.89 55.75
CA LEU A 80 146.77 -13.76 55.57
C LEU A 80 146.11 -13.72 54.18
N ARG A 81 146.79 -14.20 53.13
CA ARG A 81 146.18 -14.39 51.81
C ARG A 81 145.14 -15.51 51.81
N ALA A 82 145.43 -16.63 52.47
CA ALA A 82 144.47 -17.72 52.63
C ALA A 82 143.21 -17.26 53.36
N GLU A 83 143.37 -16.49 54.45
CA GLU A 83 142.23 -15.94 55.20
C GLU A 83 141.44 -14.90 54.39
N ASN A 84 142.11 -14.05 53.60
CA ASN A 84 141.42 -13.13 52.68
C ASN A 84 140.58 -13.86 51.63
N GLU A 85 141.13 -14.89 50.99
CA GLU A 85 140.38 -15.66 49.99
C GLU A 85 139.25 -16.46 50.63
N ARG A 86 139.40 -16.89 51.90
CA ARG A 86 138.32 -17.50 52.68
C ARG A 86 137.19 -16.49 52.94
N LEU A 87 137.50 -15.33 53.51
CA LEU A 87 136.55 -14.26 53.79
C LEU A 87 135.87 -13.74 52.52
N LYS A 88 136.58 -13.70 51.39
CA LYS A 88 136.02 -13.28 50.09
C LYS A 88 134.96 -14.24 49.60
N LYS A 89 135.20 -15.56 49.72
CA LYS A 89 134.21 -16.59 49.39
C LYS A 89 133.01 -16.51 50.33
N GLU A 90 133.25 -16.39 51.63
CA GLU A 90 132.18 -16.27 52.64
C GLU A 90 131.32 -15.01 52.46
N ASN A 91 131.92 -13.88 52.09
CA ASN A 91 131.18 -12.65 51.81
C ASN A 91 130.36 -12.78 50.50
N MET A 92 130.93 -13.38 49.46
CA MET A 92 130.21 -13.62 48.19
C MET A 92 129.03 -14.59 48.35
N THR A 93 129.14 -15.62 49.19
CA THR A 93 128.01 -16.51 49.49
C THR A 93 126.94 -15.78 50.29
N ALA A 94 127.32 -15.01 51.30
CA ALA A 94 126.38 -14.22 52.11
C ALA A 94 125.62 -13.18 51.28
N ILE A 95 126.25 -12.53 50.30
CA ILE A 95 125.60 -11.60 49.36
C ILE A 95 124.53 -12.33 48.52
N LYS A 96 124.86 -13.48 47.94
CA LYS A 96 123.89 -14.28 47.14
C LYS A 96 122.71 -14.76 47.98
N GLU A 97 122.97 -15.18 49.22
CA GLU A 97 121.93 -15.58 50.17
C GLU A 97 121.02 -14.40 50.56
N LYS A 98 121.59 -13.21 50.75
CA LYS A 98 120.81 -11.98 50.95
C LYS A 98 119.93 -11.68 49.72
N GLU A 99 120.49 -11.70 48.52
CA GLU A 99 119.75 -11.41 47.28
C GLU A 99 118.60 -12.38 47.04
N THR A 100 118.85 -13.69 47.16
CA THR A 100 117.79 -14.71 47.03
C THR A 100 116.68 -14.50 48.04
N ARG A 101 116.99 -14.25 49.33
CA ARG A 101 115.99 -13.94 50.35
C ARG A 101 115.22 -12.65 50.05
N THR A 102 115.87 -11.59 49.56
CA THR A 102 115.18 -10.35 49.18
C THR A 102 114.18 -10.58 48.05
N ASN A 103 114.52 -11.39 47.05
CA ASN A 103 113.64 -11.70 45.93
C ASN A 103 112.46 -12.56 46.37
N SER A 104 112.70 -13.59 47.19
CA SER A 104 111.62 -14.40 47.77
C SER A 104 110.65 -13.57 48.62
N LEU A 105 111.18 -12.61 49.40
CA LEU A 105 110.36 -11.71 50.21
C LEU A 105 109.49 -10.80 49.34
N LYS A 106 110.03 -10.24 48.25
CA LYS A 106 109.26 -9.42 47.29
C LYS A 106 108.11 -10.21 46.68
N ILE A 107 108.38 -11.43 46.21
CA ILE A 107 107.37 -12.32 45.62
C ILE A 107 106.27 -12.63 46.65
N ALA A 108 106.65 -12.98 47.88
CA ALA A 108 105.69 -13.28 48.95
C ALA A 108 104.82 -12.06 49.30
N THR A 109 105.42 -10.86 49.34
CA THR A 109 104.70 -9.61 49.62
C THR A 109 103.69 -9.27 48.53
N ILE A 110 104.07 -9.42 47.25
CA ILE A 110 103.18 -9.23 46.11
C ILE A 110 102.02 -10.25 46.14
N ALA A 111 102.32 -11.51 46.46
CA ALA A 111 101.30 -12.55 46.55
C ALA A 111 100.26 -12.23 47.64
N VAL A 112 100.70 -11.81 48.84
CA VAL A 112 99.78 -11.42 49.92
C VAL A 112 98.91 -10.22 49.52
N ALA A 113 99.50 -9.19 48.91
CA ALA A 113 98.75 -8.03 48.43
C ALA A 113 97.71 -8.40 47.36
N ASN A 114 98.05 -9.32 46.45
CA ASN A 114 97.11 -9.81 45.43
C ASN A 114 95.95 -10.61 46.03
N VAL A 115 96.21 -11.47 47.03
CA VAL A 115 95.15 -12.22 47.71
C VAL A 115 94.18 -11.27 48.42
N GLU A 116 94.67 -10.19 49.02
CA GLU A 116 93.81 -9.16 49.64
C GLU A 116 92.93 -8.45 48.60
N ARG A 117 93.50 -8.05 47.46
CA ARG A 117 92.73 -7.48 46.35
C ARG A 117 91.68 -8.45 45.81
N TYR A 118 92.02 -9.72 45.63
CA TYR A 118 91.06 -10.72 45.18
C TYR A 118 89.92 -10.91 46.18
N LYS A 119 90.18 -10.87 47.49
CA LYS A 119 89.12 -10.93 48.50
C LYS A 119 88.17 -9.74 48.41
N GLU A 120 88.69 -8.54 48.21
CA GLU A 120 87.86 -7.33 48.03
C GLU A 120 87.00 -7.43 46.76
N VAL A 121 87.58 -7.86 45.64
CA VAL A 121 86.84 -8.07 44.39
C VAL A 121 85.77 -9.15 44.54
N ILE A 122 86.10 -10.29 45.15
CA ILE A 122 85.13 -11.36 45.41
C ILE A 122 84.00 -10.85 46.28
N ALA A 123 84.29 -10.11 47.35
CA ALA A 123 83.26 -9.56 48.24
C ALA A 123 82.35 -8.56 47.50
N LYS A 124 82.92 -7.67 46.68
CA LYS A 124 82.16 -6.69 45.89
C LYS A 124 81.27 -7.37 44.85
N VAL A 125 81.82 -8.30 44.07
CA VAL A 125 81.05 -9.09 43.09
C VAL A 125 79.96 -9.92 43.78
N THR A 126 80.24 -10.49 44.95
CA THR A 126 79.25 -11.23 45.74
C THR A 126 78.10 -10.32 46.20
N ALA A 127 78.42 -9.11 46.67
CA ALA A 127 77.41 -8.12 47.06
C ALA A 127 76.56 -7.66 45.87
N ASP A 128 77.20 -7.34 44.74
CA ASP A 128 76.51 -6.93 43.52
C ASP A 128 75.58 -8.05 43.01
N ASN A 129 76.05 -9.30 43.03
CA ASN A 129 75.24 -10.46 42.66
C ASN A 129 74.04 -10.64 43.59
N MET A 130 74.20 -10.48 44.90
CA MET A 130 73.08 -10.56 45.84
C MET A 130 72.05 -9.46 45.59
N VAL A 131 72.49 -8.22 45.36
CA VAL A 131 71.58 -7.11 45.03
C VAL A 131 70.85 -7.37 43.73
N PHE A 132 71.56 -7.87 42.70
CA PHE A 132 70.95 -8.24 41.42
C PHE A 132 69.89 -9.32 41.59
N LEU A 133 70.20 -10.41 42.31
CA LEU A 133 69.24 -11.49 42.57
C LEU A 133 68.04 -11.01 43.38
N MET A 134 68.24 -10.13 44.36
CA MET A 134 67.14 -9.56 45.13
C MET A 134 66.23 -8.69 44.26
N LYS A 135 66.81 -7.84 43.41
CA LYS A 135 66.05 -7.04 42.44
C LYS A 135 65.33 -7.91 41.42
N LEU A 136 65.98 -8.97 40.94
CA LEU A 136 65.36 -9.94 40.02
C LEU A 136 64.15 -10.59 40.69
N LYS A 137 64.28 -11.07 41.94
CA LYS A 137 63.17 -11.65 42.69
C LYS A 137 62.04 -10.66 42.97
N GLN A 138 62.37 -9.40 43.27
CA GLN A 138 61.37 -8.34 43.41
C GLN A 138 60.63 -8.09 42.08
N SER A 139 61.35 -8.07 40.95
CA SER A 139 60.73 -7.89 39.64
C SER A 139 59.87 -9.09 39.22
N GLU A 140 60.29 -10.32 39.53
CA GLU A 140 59.47 -11.53 39.33
C GLU A 140 58.19 -11.48 40.16
N ALA A 141 58.28 -11.08 41.43
CA ALA A 141 57.11 -10.91 42.30
C ALA A 141 56.16 -9.83 41.77
N ALA A 142 56.69 -8.71 41.30
CA ALA A 142 55.90 -7.65 40.68
C ALA A 142 55.22 -8.11 39.38
N LEU A 143 55.91 -8.89 38.54
CA LEU A 143 55.35 -9.47 37.33
C LEU A 143 54.21 -10.44 37.65
N ASN A 144 54.39 -11.33 38.62
CA ASN A 144 53.36 -12.28 39.05
C ASN A 144 52.13 -11.56 39.63
N ALA A 145 52.34 -10.49 40.41
CA ALA A 145 51.25 -9.66 40.93
C ALA A 145 50.50 -8.95 39.79
N ALA A 146 51.21 -8.39 38.81
CA ALA A 146 50.60 -7.77 37.63
C ALA A 146 49.80 -8.77 36.79
N GLN A 147 50.32 -9.98 36.59
CA GLN A 147 49.61 -11.05 35.88
C GLN A 147 48.34 -11.49 36.62
N SER A 148 48.39 -11.63 37.94
CA SER A 148 47.22 -11.96 38.76
C SER A 148 46.14 -10.88 38.65
N ARG A 149 46.53 -9.60 38.72
CA ARG A 149 45.61 -8.47 38.55
C ARG A 149 45.01 -8.40 37.15
N LEU A 150 45.77 -8.74 36.11
CA LEU A 150 45.26 -8.80 34.74
C LEU A 150 44.19 -9.88 34.60
N GLN A 151 44.39 -11.07 35.20
CA GLN A 151 43.40 -12.14 35.21
C GLN A 151 42.11 -11.73 35.95
N GLU A 152 42.22 -11.00 37.06
CA GLU A 152 41.07 -10.47 37.80
C GLU A 152 40.29 -9.46 36.94
N LEU A 153 40.98 -8.46 36.37
CA LEU A 153 40.36 -7.47 35.49
C LEU A 153 39.71 -8.13 34.26
N GLN A 154 40.33 -9.18 33.70
CA GLN A 154 39.76 -9.92 32.58
C GLN A 154 38.48 -10.66 32.98
N LYS A 155 38.42 -11.21 34.20
CA LYS A 155 37.19 -11.81 34.74
C LYS A 155 36.10 -10.75 34.93
N GLU A 156 36.43 -9.60 35.50
CA GLU A 156 35.49 -8.49 35.68
C GLU A 156 34.92 -8.00 34.35
N VAL A 157 35.77 -7.77 33.35
CA VAL A 157 35.34 -7.36 32.00
C VAL A 157 34.43 -8.41 31.36
N ASN A 158 34.76 -9.70 31.49
CA ASN A 158 33.92 -10.77 30.97
C ASN A 158 32.56 -10.83 31.67
N MET A 159 32.51 -10.62 32.99
CA MET A 159 31.27 -10.56 33.77
C MET A 159 30.41 -9.37 33.33
N SER A 160 30.96 -8.16 33.25
CA SER A 160 30.24 -6.98 32.78
C SER A 160 29.75 -7.13 31.35
N ARG A 161 30.56 -7.75 30.47
CA ARG A 161 30.14 -8.08 29.10
C ARG A 161 28.98 -9.06 29.07
N GLY A 162 28.99 -10.07 29.95
CA GLY A 162 27.88 -11.02 30.10
C GLY A 162 26.59 -10.32 30.52
N GLN A 163 26.64 -9.51 31.58
CA GLN A 163 25.50 -8.74 32.07
C GLN A 163 24.93 -7.80 31.00
N TRP A 164 25.80 -7.05 30.31
CA TRP A 164 25.36 -6.17 29.24
C TRP A 164 24.69 -6.92 28.08
N LEU A 165 25.20 -8.10 27.71
CA LEU A 165 24.57 -8.95 26.69
C LEU A 165 23.21 -9.47 27.15
N GLU A 166 23.07 -9.85 28.42
CA GLU A 166 21.80 -10.28 29.01
C GLU A 166 20.78 -9.14 29.01
N GLU A 167 21.16 -7.94 29.47
CA GLU A 167 20.31 -6.73 29.45
C GLU A 167 19.88 -6.36 28.03
N ALA A 168 20.83 -6.29 27.09
CA ALA A 168 20.53 -6.02 25.68
C ALA A 168 19.62 -7.10 25.07
N SER A 169 19.81 -8.37 25.45
CA SER A 169 18.95 -9.46 24.98
C SER A 169 17.52 -9.34 25.53
N ALA A 170 17.37 -8.93 26.79
CA ALA A 170 16.07 -8.71 27.42
C ALA A 170 15.33 -7.53 26.78
N GLU A 171 16.02 -6.41 26.51
CA GLU A 171 15.45 -5.25 25.82
C GLU A 171 14.99 -5.60 24.40
N VAL A 172 15.82 -6.35 23.65
CA VAL A 172 15.43 -6.83 22.31
C VAL A 172 14.24 -7.78 22.39
N GLN A 173 14.18 -8.67 23.36
CA GLN A 173 13.04 -9.56 23.57
C GLN A 173 11.76 -8.79 23.89
N GLU A 174 11.83 -7.75 24.74
CA GLU A 174 10.69 -6.89 25.06
C GLU A 174 10.15 -6.17 23.82
N ILE A 175 11.04 -5.59 23.00
CA ILE A 175 10.66 -4.93 21.74
C ILE A 175 10.01 -5.93 20.77
N ILE A 176 10.57 -7.14 20.65
CA ILE A 176 10.00 -8.19 19.80
C ILE A 176 8.61 -8.57 20.30
N LEU A 177 8.43 -8.81 21.60
CA LEU A 177 7.13 -9.15 22.19
C LEU A 177 6.09 -8.05 21.98
N ASP A 178 6.44 -6.78 22.22
CA ASP A 178 5.55 -5.64 21.96
C ASP A 178 5.18 -5.54 20.48
N SER A 179 6.14 -5.75 19.57
CA SER A 179 5.88 -5.77 18.13
C SER A 179 4.94 -6.91 17.70
N LEU A 180 5.10 -8.10 18.28
CA LEU A 180 4.24 -9.26 18.02
C LEU A 180 2.83 -9.03 18.56
N MET A 181 2.69 -8.47 19.76
CA MET A 181 1.38 -8.09 20.32
C MET A 181 0.66 -7.06 19.44
N LYS A 182 1.38 -6.06 18.94
CA LYS A 182 0.83 -5.06 18.00
C LYS A 182 0.42 -5.71 16.67
N ALA A 183 1.21 -6.65 16.15
CA ALA A 183 0.88 -7.38 14.94
C ALA A 183 -0.39 -8.24 15.13
N GLU A 184 -0.49 -8.97 16.24
CA GLU A 184 -1.66 -9.79 16.58
C GLU A 184 -2.93 -8.95 16.77
N ALA A 185 -2.81 -7.79 17.41
CA ALA A 185 -3.91 -6.83 17.53
C ALA A 185 -4.36 -6.29 16.17
N CYS A 186 -3.42 -5.97 15.27
CA CYS A 186 -3.71 -5.55 13.90
C CYS A 186 -4.39 -6.66 13.09
N GLU A 187 -3.90 -7.90 13.18
CA GLU A 187 -4.53 -9.05 12.51
C GLU A 187 -5.95 -9.30 13.03
N SER A 188 -6.16 -9.20 14.33
CA SER A 188 -7.49 -9.37 14.94
C SER A 188 -8.47 -8.31 14.44
N LYS A 189 -8.02 -7.05 14.34
CA LYS A 189 -8.81 -5.96 13.77
C LYS A 189 -9.09 -6.16 12.28
N LEU A 190 -8.13 -6.69 11.53
CA LEU A 190 -8.31 -7.01 10.12
C LEU A 190 -9.36 -8.12 9.92
N ARG A 191 -9.29 -9.20 10.72
CA ARG A 191 -10.30 -10.27 10.72
C ARG A 191 -11.70 -9.73 11.05
N GLU A 192 -11.82 -8.82 12.01
CA GLU A 192 -13.09 -8.18 12.35
C GLU A 192 -13.64 -7.34 11.19
N LEU A 193 -12.79 -6.54 10.54
CA LEU A 193 -13.19 -5.75 9.38
C LEU A 193 -13.58 -6.61 8.18
N GLU A 194 -12.88 -7.73 7.94
CA GLU A 194 -13.24 -8.70 6.90
C GLU A 194 -14.60 -9.33 7.16
N LEU A 195 -14.88 -9.71 8.42
CA LEU A 195 -16.18 -10.22 8.81
C LEU A 195 -17.29 -9.18 8.61
N GLN A 196 -17.06 -7.93 9.07
CA GLN A 196 -18.00 -6.82 8.86
C GLN A 196 -18.24 -6.57 7.37
N ARG A 197 -17.19 -6.59 6.55
CA ARG A 197 -17.31 -6.45 5.09
C ARG A 197 -18.12 -7.59 4.49
N GLY A 198 -17.88 -8.83 4.91
CA GLY A 198 -18.65 -10.00 4.49
C GLY A 198 -20.14 -9.85 4.81
N ASN A 199 -20.47 -9.47 6.04
CA ASN A 199 -21.84 -9.22 6.47
C ASN A 199 -22.51 -8.09 5.66
N ASN A 200 -21.80 -6.99 5.43
CA ASN A 200 -22.32 -5.88 4.63
C ASN A 200 -22.60 -6.32 3.19
N VAL A 201 -21.70 -7.10 2.57
CA VAL A 201 -21.91 -7.62 1.20
C VAL A 201 -23.16 -8.50 1.16
N GLN A 202 -23.33 -9.42 2.11
CA GLN A 202 -24.54 -10.25 2.21
C GLN A 202 -25.81 -9.40 2.35
N GLU A 203 -25.80 -8.38 3.22
CA GLU A 203 -26.94 -7.48 3.38
C GLU A 203 -27.28 -6.74 2.07
N TRP A 204 -26.27 -6.30 1.31
CA TRP A 204 -26.48 -5.66 0.01
C TRP A 204 -26.99 -6.64 -1.05
N GLU A 205 -26.52 -7.88 -1.05
CA GLU A 205 -27.02 -8.94 -1.92
C GLU A 205 -28.50 -9.24 -1.63
N GLU A 206 -28.89 -9.37 -0.35
CA GLU A 206 -30.29 -9.55 0.06
C GLU A 206 -31.18 -8.38 -0.35
N LYS A 207 -30.70 -7.13 -0.16
CA LYS A 207 -31.41 -5.92 -0.62
C LYS A 207 -31.58 -5.91 -2.14
N LEU A 208 -30.55 -6.34 -2.88
CA LEU A 208 -30.59 -6.41 -4.34
C LEU A 208 -31.60 -7.46 -4.81
N ILE A 209 -31.61 -8.65 -4.20
CA ILE A 209 -32.60 -9.71 -4.48
C ILE A 209 -34.01 -9.19 -4.22
N THR A 210 -34.25 -8.61 -3.04
CA THR A 210 -35.56 -8.04 -2.66
C THR A 210 -36.00 -6.94 -3.63
N ALA A 211 -35.08 -6.08 -4.08
CA ALA A 211 -35.38 -5.04 -5.07
C ALA A 211 -35.72 -5.64 -6.44
N HIS A 212 -35.03 -6.71 -6.85
CA HIS A 212 -35.29 -7.42 -8.10
C HIS A 212 -36.66 -8.12 -8.09
N GLU A 213 -37.05 -8.72 -6.95
CA GLU A 213 -38.38 -9.29 -6.76
C GLU A 213 -39.48 -8.23 -6.86
N LYS A 214 -39.29 -7.07 -6.19
CA LYS A 214 -40.22 -5.94 -6.30
C LYS A 214 -40.34 -5.43 -7.73
N LEU A 215 -39.22 -5.29 -8.44
CA LEU A 215 -39.23 -4.88 -9.84
C LEU A 215 -39.99 -5.89 -10.71
N SER A 216 -39.80 -7.19 -10.47
CA SER A 216 -40.53 -8.25 -11.18
C SER A 216 -42.04 -8.19 -10.92
N GLN A 217 -42.45 -7.88 -9.69
CA GLN A 217 -43.88 -7.64 -9.36
C GLN A 217 -44.43 -6.41 -10.10
N VAL A 218 -43.66 -5.32 -10.17
CA VAL A 218 -44.07 -4.12 -10.91
C VAL A 218 -44.19 -4.41 -12.41
N ILE A 219 -43.25 -5.17 -13.00
CA ILE A 219 -43.28 -5.56 -14.41
C ILE A 219 -44.53 -6.41 -14.70
N THR A 220 -44.80 -7.42 -13.88
CA THR A 220 -45.99 -8.27 -14.08
C THR A 220 -47.31 -7.49 -13.92
N SER A 221 -47.38 -6.57 -12.96
CA SER A 221 -48.52 -5.64 -12.81
C SER A 221 -48.66 -4.70 -14.02
N ARG A 222 -47.57 -4.12 -14.51
CA ARG A 222 -47.56 -3.29 -15.72
C ARG A 222 -48.07 -4.08 -16.92
N ASP A 223 -47.55 -5.27 -17.16
CA ASP A 223 -47.94 -6.12 -18.29
C ASP A 223 -49.43 -6.51 -18.22
N TRP A 224 -49.96 -6.74 -17.01
CA TRP A 224 -51.38 -6.97 -16.79
C TRP A 224 -52.21 -5.72 -17.13
N HIS A 225 -51.81 -4.54 -16.66
CA HIS A 225 -52.49 -3.28 -16.98
C HIS A 225 -52.44 -2.96 -18.47
N GLU A 226 -51.32 -3.21 -19.14
CA GLU A 226 -51.16 -2.99 -20.57
C GLU A 226 -52.10 -3.90 -21.38
N ARG A 227 -52.18 -5.19 -21.04
CA ARG A 227 -53.15 -6.12 -21.67
C ARG A 227 -54.59 -5.67 -21.41
N SER A 228 -54.93 -5.31 -20.18
CA SER A 228 -56.26 -4.83 -19.82
C SER A 228 -56.63 -3.55 -20.57
N PHE A 229 -55.68 -2.62 -20.74
CA PHE A 229 -55.87 -1.40 -21.51
C PHE A 229 -56.15 -1.69 -22.98
N VAL A 230 -55.40 -2.62 -23.60
CA VAL A 230 -55.64 -3.06 -24.98
C VAL A 230 -57.04 -3.66 -25.12
N GLU A 231 -57.45 -4.56 -24.24
CA GLU A 231 -58.79 -5.17 -24.26
C GLU A 231 -59.91 -4.12 -24.12
N VAL A 232 -59.74 -3.14 -23.22
CA VAL A 232 -60.73 -2.06 -23.02
C VAL A 232 -60.77 -1.14 -24.24
N SER A 233 -59.61 -0.82 -24.83
CA SER A 233 -59.51 0.01 -26.03
C SER A 233 -60.18 -0.66 -27.24
N GLU A 234 -60.00 -1.97 -27.42
CA GLU A 234 -60.69 -2.74 -28.46
C GLU A 234 -62.21 -2.77 -28.24
N LYS A 235 -62.67 -3.03 -27.01
CA LYS A 235 -64.11 -2.95 -26.68
C LYS A 235 -64.69 -1.56 -26.93
N TYR A 236 -63.95 -0.51 -26.59
CA TYR A 236 -64.38 0.86 -26.85
C TYR A 236 -64.53 1.13 -28.35
N LYS A 237 -63.57 0.70 -29.18
CA LYS A 237 -63.66 0.82 -30.65
C LYS A 237 -64.90 0.10 -31.20
N ILE A 238 -65.18 -1.12 -30.73
CA ILE A 238 -66.37 -1.88 -31.15
C ILE A 238 -67.65 -1.10 -30.79
N LEU A 239 -67.74 -0.57 -29.55
CA LEU A 239 -68.89 0.21 -29.12
C LEU A 239 -69.04 1.53 -29.90
N GLU A 240 -67.94 2.17 -30.27
CA GLU A 240 -67.94 3.39 -31.08
C GLU A 240 -68.43 3.10 -32.51
N ASP A 241 -68.00 1.98 -33.10
CA ASP A 241 -68.51 1.50 -34.40
C ASP A 241 -70.00 1.12 -34.34
N GLU A 242 -70.44 0.46 -33.27
CA GLU A 242 -71.86 0.14 -33.05
C GLU A 242 -72.71 1.40 -32.87
N LYS A 243 -72.22 2.37 -32.10
CA LYS A 243 -72.86 3.68 -31.95
C LYS A 243 -73.00 4.37 -33.30
N PHE A 244 -71.95 4.37 -34.13
CA PHE A 244 -72.00 4.95 -35.48
C PHE A 244 -73.03 4.24 -36.36
N LYS A 245 -73.07 2.90 -36.36
CA LYS A 245 -74.07 2.11 -37.09
C LYS A 245 -75.50 2.40 -36.63
N LEU A 246 -75.72 2.50 -35.32
CA LEU A 246 -77.03 2.83 -34.75
C LEU A 246 -77.46 4.25 -35.12
N GLN A 247 -76.54 5.21 -35.06
CA GLN A 247 -76.79 6.58 -35.50
C GLN A 247 -77.19 6.63 -36.99
N GLN A 248 -76.46 5.92 -37.86
CA GLN A 248 -76.79 5.84 -39.29
C GLN A 248 -78.17 5.19 -39.53
N LYS A 249 -78.50 4.13 -38.79
CA LYS A 249 -79.84 3.51 -38.85
C LYS A 249 -80.93 4.49 -38.43
N PHE A 250 -80.73 5.22 -37.34
CA PHE A 250 -81.67 6.22 -36.86
C PHE A 250 -81.87 7.35 -37.88
N GLU A 251 -80.79 7.87 -38.47
CA GLU A 251 -80.87 8.89 -39.52
C GLU A 251 -81.64 8.37 -40.76
N ASN A 252 -81.39 7.13 -41.19
CA ASN A 252 -82.12 6.51 -42.30
C ASN A 252 -83.60 6.32 -41.98
N GLU A 253 -83.94 5.88 -40.76
CA GLU A 253 -85.33 5.74 -40.33
C GLU A 253 -86.04 7.11 -40.26
N CYS A 254 -85.36 8.16 -39.78
CA CYS A 254 -85.86 9.53 -39.83
C CYS A 254 -86.14 9.99 -41.26
N ARG A 255 -85.23 9.71 -42.22
CA ARG A 255 -85.46 10.01 -43.65
C ARG A 255 -86.64 9.22 -44.21
N HIS A 256 -86.74 7.93 -43.91
CA HIS A 256 -87.87 7.10 -44.34
C HIS A 256 -89.20 7.63 -43.78
N ARG A 257 -89.23 8.03 -42.51
CA ARG A 257 -90.41 8.65 -41.89
C ARG A 257 -90.77 9.97 -42.57
N GLN A 258 -89.80 10.83 -42.87
CA GLN A 258 -90.03 12.08 -43.61
C GLN A 258 -90.57 11.83 -45.02
N HIS A 259 -90.05 10.82 -45.74
CA HIS A 259 -90.58 10.42 -47.04
C HIS A 259 -92.01 9.91 -46.94
N ALA A 260 -92.30 9.01 -45.99
CA ALA A 260 -93.65 8.51 -45.76
C ALA A 260 -94.64 9.62 -45.36
N GLU A 261 -94.21 10.59 -44.54
CA GLU A 261 -95.00 11.78 -44.20
C GLU A 261 -95.22 12.70 -45.42
N ALA A 262 -94.22 12.84 -46.30
CA ALA A 262 -94.36 13.58 -47.54
C ALA A 262 -95.33 12.88 -48.51
N GLU A 263 -95.24 11.56 -48.66
CA GLU A 263 -96.19 10.75 -49.44
C GLU A 263 -97.60 10.83 -48.87
N SER A 264 -97.76 10.69 -47.54
CA SER A 264 -99.05 10.84 -46.88
C SER A 264 -99.65 12.23 -47.10
N ARG A 265 -98.84 13.30 -47.01
CA ARG A 265 -99.28 14.66 -47.37
C ARG A 265 -99.69 14.77 -48.84
N GLY A 266 -98.92 14.17 -49.75
CA GLY A 266 -99.24 14.12 -51.17
C GLY A 266 -100.58 13.43 -51.44
N LEU A 267 -100.79 12.25 -50.84
CA LEU A 267 -102.05 11.50 -50.92
C LEU A 267 -103.22 12.27 -50.30
N MET A 268 -102.99 13.01 -49.21
CA MET A 268 -104.02 13.87 -48.62
C MET A 268 -104.38 15.05 -49.54
N CYS A 269 -103.43 15.63 -50.26
CA CYS A 269 -103.70 16.65 -51.27
C CYS A 269 -104.51 16.08 -52.44
N THR A 270 -104.14 14.90 -52.97
CA THR A 270 -104.90 14.27 -54.06
C THR A 270 -106.31 13.83 -53.62
N LEU A 271 -106.46 13.35 -52.39
CA LEU A 271 -107.77 13.07 -51.79
C LEU A 271 -108.61 14.35 -51.66
N ARG A 272 -108.00 15.47 -51.27
CA ARG A 272 -108.72 16.76 -51.21
C ARG A 272 -109.15 17.20 -52.60
N GLU A 273 -108.26 17.17 -53.58
CA GLU A 273 -108.57 17.52 -54.97
C GLU A 273 -109.70 16.66 -55.55
N THR A 274 -109.68 15.34 -55.30
CA THR A 274 -110.75 14.44 -55.78
C THR A 274 -112.08 14.68 -55.05
N ASN A 275 -112.06 15.01 -53.75
CA ASN A 275 -113.26 15.43 -53.03
C ASN A 275 -113.82 16.77 -53.54
N ASP A 276 -112.96 17.75 -53.82
CA ASP A 276 -113.37 19.04 -54.38
C ASP A 276 -113.99 18.85 -55.77
N GLN A 277 -113.42 17.97 -56.61
CA GLN A 277 -114.01 17.57 -57.89
C GLN A 277 -115.37 16.87 -57.71
N LEU A 278 -115.49 15.92 -56.77
CA LEU A 278 -116.75 15.28 -56.44
C LEU A 278 -117.81 16.28 -55.95
N ALA A 279 -117.40 17.28 -55.16
CA ALA A 279 -118.29 18.34 -54.71
C ALA A 279 -118.76 19.23 -55.88
N SER A 280 -117.87 19.57 -56.82
CA SER A 280 -118.23 20.31 -58.03
C SER A 280 -119.23 19.52 -58.88
N VAL A 281 -118.94 18.25 -59.17
CA VAL A 281 -119.85 17.36 -59.91
C VAL A 281 -121.18 17.17 -59.17
N GLY A 282 -121.15 17.05 -57.84
CA GLY A 282 -122.34 17.00 -57.00
C GLY A 282 -123.18 18.27 -57.12
N SER A 283 -122.55 19.44 -57.19
CA SER A 283 -123.24 20.73 -57.40
C SER A 283 -123.82 20.86 -58.81
N GLU A 284 -123.10 20.40 -59.84
CA GLU A 284 -123.58 20.35 -61.23
C GLU A 284 -124.78 19.42 -61.37
N LEU A 285 -124.73 18.24 -60.74
CA LEU A 285 -125.84 17.29 -60.72
C LEU A 285 -127.06 17.85 -59.97
N ALA A 286 -126.85 18.52 -58.84
CA ALA A 286 -127.93 19.18 -58.10
C ALA A 286 -128.59 20.30 -58.92
N ALA A 287 -127.80 21.07 -59.67
CA ALA A 287 -128.32 22.08 -60.60
C ALA A 287 -129.13 21.43 -61.74
N ALA A 288 -128.62 20.36 -62.34
CA ALA A 288 -129.34 19.61 -63.37
C ALA A 288 -130.66 19.01 -62.87
N LEU A 289 -130.68 18.47 -61.63
CA LEU A 289 -131.91 17.98 -61.00
C LEU A 289 -132.92 19.12 -60.80
N LYS A 290 -132.48 20.31 -60.39
CA LYS A 290 -133.34 21.48 -60.25
C LYS A 290 -133.92 21.93 -61.60
N ASP A 291 -133.11 21.91 -62.66
CA ASP A 291 -133.57 22.22 -64.02
C ASP A 291 -134.59 21.20 -64.52
N ILE A 292 -134.40 19.91 -64.24
CA ILE A 292 -135.38 18.86 -64.55
C ILE A 292 -136.69 19.11 -63.79
N GLU A 293 -136.64 19.50 -62.51
CA GLU A 293 -137.86 19.81 -61.74
C GLU A 293 -138.61 21.03 -62.32
N ILE A 294 -137.89 22.06 -62.76
CA ILE A 294 -138.47 23.23 -63.45
C ILE A 294 -139.12 22.79 -64.78
N GLN A 295 -138.44 21.98 -65.58
CA GLN A 295 -139.00 21.46 -66.83
C GLN A 295 -140.24 20.60 -66.59
N LYS A 296 -140.23 19.78 -65.53
CA LYS A 296 -141.37 18.95 -65.14
C LYS A 296 -142.58 19.81 -64.75
N GLN A 297 -142.37 20.91 -64.02
CA GLN A 297 -143.43 21.88 -63.72
C GLN A 297 -143.95 22.56 -64.99
N HIS A 298 -143.08 22.94 -65.92
CA HIS A 298 -143.49 23.54 -67.19
C HIS A 298 -144.32 22.57 -68.06
N VAL A 299 -143.97 21.28 -68.09
CA VAL A 299 -144.78 20.25 -68.76
C VAL A 299 -146.16 20.12 -68.10
N PHE A 300 -146.22 20.11 -66.76
CA PHE A 300 -147.49 20.07 -66.03
C PHE A 300 -148.38 21.29 -66.35
N ASP A 301 -147.81 22.49 -66.41
CA ASP A 301 -148.54 23.71 -66.75
C ASP A 301 -149.07 23.66 -68.20
N LYS A 302 -148.28 23.10 -69.13
CA LYS A 302 -148.70 22.86 -70.51
C LYS A 302 -149.83 21.84 -70.63
N ASP A 303 -149.80 20.77 -69.84
CA ASP A 303 -150.91 19.80 -69.78
C ASP A 303 -152.20 20.45 -69.28
N GLN A 304 -152.13 21.32 -68.26
CA GLN A 304 -153.28 22.10 -67.79
C GLN A 304 -153.83 23.06 -68.87
N GLU A 305 -152.96 23.65 -69.67
CA GLU A 305 -153.33 24.51 -70.81
C GLU A 305 -154.05 23.70 -71.91
N ILE A 306 -153.56 22.51 -72.22
CA ILE A 306 -154.21 21.58 -73.17
C ILE A 306 -155.60 21.18 -72.69
N ILE A 307 -155.77 20.84 -71.41
CA ILE A 307 -157.08 20.49 -70.85
C ILE A 307 -158.06 21.66 -71.03
N LYS A 308 -157.64 22.90 -70.73
CA LYS A 308 -158.47 24.09 -70.93
C LYS A 308 -158.86 24.27 -72.41
N LEU A 309 -157.92 24.13 -73.33
CA LEU A 309 -158.18 24.22 -74.77
C LEU A 309 -159.15 23.15 -75.26
N LEU A 310 -158.99 21.89 -74.81
CA LEU A 310 -159.92 20.80 -75.11
C LEU A 310 -161.34 21.11 -74.61
N THR A 311 -161.46 21.64 -73.39
CA THR A 311 -162.77 22.02 -72.82
C THR A 311 -163.44 23.16 -73.61
N GLN A 312 -162.64 24.11 -74.11
CA GLN A 312 -163.13 25.19 -74.99
C GLN A 312 -163.57 24.65 -76.35
N LEU A 313 -162.84 23.68 -76.89
CA LEU A 313 -163.15 23.04 -78.16
C LEU A 313 -164.43 22.20 -78.09
N GLU A 314 -164.67 21.48 -77.00
CA GLU A 314 -165.95 20.81 -76.73
C GLU A 314 -167.12 21.80 -76.67
N LYS A 315 -166.95 22.94 -75.97
CA LYS A 315 -167.99 23.99 -75.93
C LYS A 315 -168.29 24.56 -77.33
N ALA A 316 -167.26 24.86 -78.12
CA ALA A 316 -167.44 25.32 -79.50
C ALA A 316 -168.14 24.27 -80.36
N ASN A 317 -167.83 22.99 -80.18
CA ASN A 317 -168.45 21.91 -80.94
C ASN A 317 -169.94 21.75 -80.60
N THR A 318 -170.31 21.83 -79.31
CA THR A 318 -171.74 21.81 -78.89
C THR A 318 -172.52 23.02 -79.42
N GLN A 319 -171.89 24.20 -79.53
CA GLN A 319 -172.48 25.38 -80.16
C GLN A 319 -172.69 25.19 -81.68
N LEU A 320 -171.74 24.53 -82.35
CA LEU A 320 -171.83 24.23 -83.78
C LEU A 320 -172.94 23.20 -84.09
N GLU A 321 -173.08 22.16 -83.25
CA GLU A 321 -174.18 21.20 -83.36
C GLU A 321 -175.56 21.83 -83.14
N THR A 322 -175.67 22.78 -82.21
CA THR A 322 -176.92 23.54 -82.02
C THR A 322 -177.22 24.42 -83.22
N GLN A 323 -176.23 25.09 -83.81
CA GLN A 323 -176.40 25.85 -85.06
C GLN A 323 -176.82 24.96 -86.23
N LEU A 324 -176.24 23.76 -86.37
CA LEU A 324 -176.63 22.82 -87.43
C LEU A 324 -178.09 22.36 -87.29
N LYS A 325 -178.56 22.10 -86.06
CA LYS A 325 -179.98 21.78 -85.80
C LYS A 325 -180.91 22.95 -86.15
N VAL A 326 -180.53 24.19 -85.81
CA VAL A 326 -181.30 25.39 -86.14
C VAL A 326 -181.35 25.63 -87.66
N ASN A 327 -180.22 25.48 -88.36
CA ASN A 327 -180.16 25.60 -89.82
C ASN A 327 -180.94 24.49 -90.53
N GLY A 328 -180.91 23.25 -90.02
CA GLY A 328 -181.76 22.17 -90.53
C GLY A 328 -183.26 22.45 -90.38
N ALA A 329 -183.67 23.05 -89.27
CA ALA A 329 -185.06 23.46 -89.05
C ALA A 329 -185.48 24.63 -89.96
N LEU A 330 -184.58 25.59 -90.19
CA LEU A 330 -184.80 26.71 -91.13
C LEU A 330 -184.89 26.25 -92.58
N MET A 331 -184.02 25.33 -93.01
CA MET A 331 -184.06 24.76 -94.37
C MET A 331 -185.37 24.02 -94.63
N LYS A 332 -185.86 23.21 -93.67
CA LYS A 332 -187.17 22.55 -93.81
C LYS A 332 -188.33 23.55 -93.91
N LYS A 333 -188.26 24.66 -93.16
CA LYS A 333 -189.25 25.75 -93.26
C LYS A 333 -189.17 26.47 -94.59
N LYS A 334 -187.96 26.72 -95.10
CA LYS A 334 -187.72 27.36 -96.40
C LYS A 334 -188.27 26.49 -97.53
N GLU A 335 -187.99 25.19 -97.55
CA GLU A 335 -188.51 24.26 -98.55
C GLU A 335 -190.04 24.19 -98.52
N ALA A 336 -190.67 24.22 -97.34
CA ALA A 336 -192.13 24.26 -97.22
C ALA A 336 -192.74 25.53 -97.85
N VAL A 337 -192.11 26.69 -97.62
CA VAL A 337 -192.56 27.97 -98.21
C VAL A 337 -192.32 28.03 -99.72
N GLU A 338 -191.20 27.47 -100.21
CA GLU A 338 -190.92 27.39 -101.65
C GLU A 338 -191.92 26.50 -102.38
N TRP A 339 -192.39 25.41 -101.75
CA TRP A 339 -193.47 24.59 -102.28
C TRP A 339 -194.80 25.33 -102.35
N GLU A 340 -195.20 26.06 -101.29
CA GLU A 340 -196.41 26.89 -101.29
C GLU A 340 -196.34 28.00 -102.37
N LEU A 341 -195.16 28.58 -102.60
CA LEU A 341 -194.93 29.62 -103.61
C LEU A 341 -195.03 29.06 -105.04
N MET A 342 -194.49 27.87 -105.30
CA MET A 342 -194.63 27.19 -106.59
C MET A 342 -196.08 26.79 -106.87
N GLU A 343 -196.83 26.39 -105.86
CA GLU A 343 -198.27 26.08 -105.97
C GLU A 343 -199.09 27.34 -106.31
N ALA A 344 -198.77 28.48 -105.69
CA ALA A 344 -199.39 29.78 -106.00
C ALA A 344 -199.05 30.30 -107.40
N GLN A 345 -197.81 30.09 -107.88
CA GLN A 345 -197.41 30.45 -109.24
C GLN A 345 -198.09 29.56 -110.29
N ALA A 346 -198.25 28.26 -110.04
CA ALA A 346 -198.99 27.37 -110.93
C ALA A 346 -200.49 27.72 -111.03
N GLN A 347 -201.10 28.22 -109.95
CA GLN A 347 -202.48 28.73 -109.99
C GLN A 347 -202.61 30.03 -110.80
N ARG A 348 -201.57 30.88 -110.80
CA ARG A 348 -201.54 32.13 -111.58
C ARG A 348 -201.47 31.88 -113.09
N VAL A 349 -200.74 30.83 -113.52
CA VAL A 349 -200.65 30.40 -114.92
C VAL A 349 -202.01 29.91 -115.46
N LYS A 350 -202.86 29.31 -114.61
CA LYS A 350 -204.24 28.93 -115.00
C LYS A 350 -205.24 30.09 -115.12
N TRP A 351 -204.97 31.23 -114.49
CA TRP A 351 -205.88 32.40 -114.55
C TRP A 351 -205.62 33.30 -115.76
N GLN A 352 -204.42 33.27 -116.36
CA GLN A 352 -204.10 34.09 -117.54
C GLN A 352 -204.48 33.47 -118.89
N GLU A 353 -204.91 32.20 -118.93
CA GLU A 353 -205.47 31.54 -120.13
C GLU A 353 -207.00 31.75 -120.29
N GLY A 354 -207.65 32.54 -119.42
CA GLY A 354 -209.11 32.58 -119.30
C GLY A 354 -209.85 33.88 -119.65
N PHE A 355 -209.16 34.97 -120.03
CA PHE A 355 -209.82 36.22 -120.45
C PHE A 355 -209.11 36.84 -121.65
N GLN A 356 -209.74 36.61 -122.81
CA GLN A 356 -209.76 37.35 -124.10
C GLN A 356 -208.46 37.90 -124.69
#